data_AF-A0A2V8GFH2-F1
#
_entry.id   AF-A0A2V8GFH2-F1
#
_cell.length_a   1.000
_cell.length_b   1.000
_cell.length_c   1.000
_cell.angle_alpha   90.00
_cell.angle_beta   90.00
_cell.angle_gamma   90.00
#
_symmetry.space_group_name_H-M   'P 1'
#
loop_
_entity.id
_entity.type
_entity.pdbx_description
1 polymer ?
#
loop_
_entity_poly.entity_id
_entity_poly.type
_entity_poly.pdbx_seq_one_letter_code
_entity_poly.pdbx_strand_id
1 'polypeptide(L)' 'MASTATGTIKHLTDKGFGFIAAPDGVEYFFHQSACQGTRFDDLREGQRVTFEVGQGPKGPRAENVKLA' A
#
# COMPACT_ATOMS: atom_id res chain seq x y z
N MET A 1 -7.13 -6.35 15.99
CA MET A 1 -5.66 -6.41 15.80
C MET A 1 -5.40 -6.09 14.34
N ALA A 2 -5.05 -4.84 14.01
CA ALA A 2 -4.64 -4.51 12.66
C ALA A 2 -3.25 -5.13 12.45
N SER A 3 -3.14 -6.07 11.53
CA SER A 3 -1.87 -6.74 11.25
C SER A 3 -1.03 -5.82 10.37
N THR A 4 -0.02 -5.18 10.95
CA THR A 4 0.97 -4.41 10.19
C THR A 4 1.80 -5.37 9.34
N ALA A 5 1.84 -5.13 8.04
CA ALA A 5 2.61 -5.87 7.06
C ALA A 5 3.62 -4.94 6.36
N THR A 6 4.61 -5.56 5.72
CA THR A 6 5.59 -4.88 4.87
C THR A 6 5.47 -5.40 3.45
N GLY A 7 5.72 -4.53 2.49
CA GLY A 7 5.69 -4.89 1.08
C GLY A 7 6.44 -3.88 0.23
N THR A 8 6.39 -4.10 -1.07
CA THR A 8 7.03 -3.24 -2.06
C THR A 8 5.98 -2.70 -3.00
N ILE A 9 6.04 -1.42 -3.32
CA ILE A 9 5.14 -0.81 -4.31
C ILE A 9 5.43 -1.45 -5.66
N LYS A 10 4.45 -2.18 -6.19
CA LYS A 10 4.56 -2.85 -7.47
C LYS A 10 4.14 -1.94 -8.60
N HIS A 11 3.07 -1.17 -8.38
CA HIS A 11 2.53 -0.30 -9.40
C HIS A 11 1.85 0.93 -8.80
N LEU A 12 2.06 2.09 -9.42
CA LEU A 12 1.38 3.35 -9.10
C LEU A 12 0.62 3.83 -10.33
N THR A 13 -0.58 4.36 -10.12
CA THR A 13 -1.41 4.92 -11.19
C THR A 13 -1.62 6.41 -10.99
N ASP A 14 -1.74 7.15 -12.08
CA ASP A 14 -2.05 8.60 -12.06
C ASP A 14 -3.46 8.92 -11.52
N LYS A 15 -4.24 7.88 -11.20
CA LYS A 15 -5.59 8.00 -10.62
C LYS A 15 -5.57 8.07 -9.09
N GLY A 16 -4.39 8.18 -8.46
CA GLY A 16 -4.24 8.28 -7.02
C GLY A 16 -4.43 6.95 -6.28
N PHE A 17 -4.13 5.84 -6.93
CA PHE A 17 -4.11 4.52 -6.28
C PHE A 17 -2.97 3.66 -6.82
N GLY A 18 -2.61 2.64 -6.05
CA GLY A 18 -1.54 1.71 -6.42
C GLY A 18 -1.72 0.33 -5.81
N PHE A 19 -0.72 -0.51 -6.06
CA PHE A 19 -0.66 -1.88 -5.58
C PHE A 19 0.67 -2.13 -4.87
N ILE A 20 0.59 -2.77 -3.72
CA ILE A 20 1.74 -3.22 -2.93
C ILE A 20 1.81 -4.73 -3.05
N ALA A 21 2.94 -5.25 -3.51
CA ALA A 21 3.26 -6.67 -3.45
C ALA A 21 3.87 -6.98 -2.09
N ALA A 22 3.19 -7.82 -1.33
CA ALA A 22 3.68 -8.35 -0.06
C ALA A 22 4.45 -9.67 -0.29
N PRO A 23 5.35 -10.05 0.64
CA PRO A 23 6.16 -11.26 0.53
C PRO A 23 5.34 -12.56 0.68
N ASP A 24 4.09 -12.46 1.13
CA ASP A 24 3.13 -13.57 1.17
C ASP A 24 2.54 -13.93 -0.21
N GLY A 25 2.87 -13.15 -1.25
CA GLY A 25 2.36 -13.32 -2.60
C GLY A 25 1.01 -12.64 -2.85
N VAL A 26 0.49 -11.89 -1.87
CA VAL A 26 -0.77 -11.15 -1.98
C VAL A 26 -0.50 -9.72 -2.46
N GLU A 27 -1.35 -9.25 -3.37
CA GLU A 27 -1.34 -7.86 -3.84
C GLU A 27 -2.38 -7.05 -3.06
N TYR A 28 -1.91 -6.03 -2.36
CA TYR A 28 -2.73 -5.14 -1.58
C TYR A 28 -2.99 -3.86 -2.36
N PHE A 29 -4.27 -3.55 -2.57
CA PHE A 29 -4.68 -2.29 -3.15
C PHE A 29 -4.59 -1.17 -2.11
N PHE A 30 -4.05 0.00 -2.48
CA PHE A 30 -4.12 1.19 -1.63
C PHE A 30 -4.52 2.42 -2.43
N HIS A 31 -5.22 3.34 -1.76
CA HIS A 31 -5.56 4.64 -2.29
C HIS A 31 -4.63 5.71 -1.69
N GLN A 32 -4.43 6.82 -2.37
CA GLN A 32 -3.62 7.95 -1.87
C GLN A 32 -4.04 8.42 -0.47
N SER A 33 -5.33 8.30 -0.14
CA SER A 33 -5.87 8.66 1.18
C SER A 33 -5.42 7.74 2.31
N ALA A 34 -4.90 6.55 1.99
CA ALA A 34 -4.34 5.63 2.97
C ALA A 34 -2.88 5.95 3.31
N CYS A 35 -2.21 6.84 2.56
CA CYS A 35 -0.84 7.25 2.84
C CYS A 35 -0.81 8.11 4.11
N GLN A 36 -0.02 7.71 5.09
CA GLN A 36 0.23 8.49 6.31
C GLN A 36 1.69 8.92 6.37
N GLY A 37 1.94 10.21 6.63
CA GLY A 37 3.30 10.73 6.77
C GLY A 37 4.13 10.77 5.48
N THR A 38 3.59 10.28 4.36
CA THR A 38 4.14 10.44 3.01
C THR A 38 3.03 10.85 2.06
N ARG A 39 3.36 11.60 1.00
CA ARG A 39 2.42 11.81 -0.10
C ARG A 39 2.50 10.64 -1.07
N PHE A 40 1.39 10.38 -1.76
CA PHE A 40 1.33 9.38 -2.83
C PHE A 40 2.31 9.72 -3.96
N ASP A 41 2.47 11.01 -4.26
CA ASP A 41 3.37 11.51 -5.32
C ASP A 41 4.86 11.28 -5.01
N ASP A 42 5.22 11.10 -3.73
CA ASP A 42 6.59 10.85 -3.31
C ASP A 42 6.97 9.35 -3.39
N LEU A 43 5.96 8.48 -3.54
CA LEU A 43 6.15 7.04 -3.65
C LEU A 43 6.66 6.66 -5.04
N ARG A 44 7.48 5.61 -5.09
CA ARG A 44 8.00 5.04 -6.35
C ARG A 44 7.79 3.54 -6.42
N GLU A 45 7.63 3.03 -7.63
CA GLU A 45 7.66 1.58 -7.89
C GLU A 45 9.01 1.00 -7.45
N GLY A 46 8.98 -0.17 -6.80
CA GLY A 46 10.15 -0.80 -6.18
C GLY A 46 10.46 -0.30 -4.76
N GLN A 47 9.73 0.69 -4.23
CA GLN A 47 9.98 1.21 -2.89
C GLN A 47 9.31 0.35 -1.80
N ARG A 48 10.04 0.12 -0.70
CA ARG A 48 9.50 -0.60 0.45
C ARG A 48 8.60 0.29 1.29
N VAL A 49 7.48 -0.28 1.71
CA VAL A 49 6.48 0.39 2.54
C VAL A 49 5.99 -0.53 3.64
N THR A 50 5.62 0.07 4.77
CA THR A 50 4.84 -0.56 5.83
C THR A 50 3.39 -0.15 5.68
N PHE A 51 2.47 -1.07 5.92
CA PHE A 51 1.03 -0.81 5.83
C PHE A 51 0.28 -1.72 6.78
N GLU A 52 -0.97 -1.40 7.05
CA GLU A 52 -1.89 -2.25 7.80
C GLU A 52 -2.78 -3.01 6.83
N VAL A 53 -2.89 -4.32 7.04
CA VAL A 53 -3.77 -5.18 6.25
C VAL A 53 -5.21 -4.91 6.65
N GLY A 54 -5.97 -4.37 5.71
CA GLY A 54 -7.41 -4.18 5.79
C GLY A 54 -8.17 -4.99 4.74
N GLN A 55 -9.49 -4.95 4.82
CA GLN A 55 -10.38 -5.56 3.83
C GLN A 55 -11.28 -4.49 3.22
N GLY A 56 -11.27 -4.38 1.89
CA GLY A 56 -12.11 -3.46 1.13
C GLY A 56 -13.18 -4.19 0.33
N PRO A 57 -14.13 -3.44 -0.28
CA PRO A 57 -15.20 -4.02 -1.10
C PRO A 57 -14.68 -4.76 -2.36
N LYS A 58 -13.41 -4.55 -2.74
CA LYS A 58 -12.76 -5.18 -3.90
C LYS A 58 -11.67 -6.19 -3.52
N GLY A 59 -11.56 -6.56 -2.24
CA GLY A 59 -10.54 -7.49 -1.75
C GLY A 59 -9.55 -6.87 -0.76
N PRO A 60 -8.36 -7.46 -0.57
CA PRO A 60 -7.36 -6.99 0.37
C PRO A 60 -6.94 -5.55 0.08
N ARG A 61 -6.94 -4.71 1.11
CA ARG A 61 -6.51 -3.31 1.02
C ARG A 61 -5.38 -3.01 2.00
N ALA A 62 -4.48 -2.13 1.62
CA ALA A 62 -3.46 -1.59 2.49
C ALA A 62 -3.93 -0.24 3.04
N GLU A 63 -3.94 -0.12 4.36
CA GLU A 63 -4.26 1.09 5.11
C GLU A 63 -3.00 1.63 5.79
N ASN A 64 -3.01 2.91 6.18
CA ASN A 64 -1.92 3.53 6.94
C ASN A 64 -0.54 3.28 6.32
N VAL A 65 -0.44 3.43 4.99
CA VAL A 65 0.77 3.20 4.20
C VAL A 65 1.82 4.24 4.56
N LYS A 66 3.00 3.76 4.95
CA LYS A 66 4.16 4.57 5.38
C LYS A 66 5.41 4.05 4.68
N LEU A 67 6.37 4.94 4.46
CA LEU A 67 7.70 4.51 4.01
C LEU A 67 8.34 3.62 5.09
N ALA A 68 8.90 2.49 4.67
CA ALA A 68 9.59 1.54 5.55
C ALA A 68 11.05 1.93 5.78
#